data_AF-A0A6M0SF92-F1
#
_entry.id   AF-A0A6M0SF92-F1
#
_cell.length_a   1.000
_cell.length_b   1.000
_cell.length_c   1.000
_cell.angle_alpha   90.00
_cell.angle_beta   90.00
_cell.angle_gamma   90.00
#
_symmetry.space_group_name_H-M   'P 1'
#
loop_
_entity.id
_entity.type
_entity.pdbx_description
1 polymer ?
#
loop_
_entity_poly.entity_id
_entity_poly.type
_entity_poly.pdbx_seq_one_letter_code
_entity_poly.pdbx_strand_id
1 'polypeptide(L)'
;MPSFPKPTKAEIQAAYGKTVPDIIAPNLNVLFCGINPSIYSAAVGYHFARPGNRLWKTLHAAGFTPRLFHPSEDRELLSLGLGMTNIGERATARADELSKEELLAGRQTLEQKIRHYQPKVLAILGITAYRTAFHQPKAVIGRQAHGLHGAILWVLPNPSGLNAHYQVNDLARVYAEMKQFSDG
;
A
#
# COMPACT_ATOMS: atom_id res chain seq x y z
N MET A 1 -3.19 -13.97 20.81
CA MET A 1 -2.44 -12.74 20.53
C MET A 1 -2.20 -12.63 19.04
N PRO A 2 -2.24 -11.41 18.44
CA PRO A 2 -1.96 -11.21 17.02
C PRO A 2 -0.58 -11.75 16.65
N SER A 3 -0.54 -12.75 15.78
CA SER A 3 0.68 -13.38 15.29
C SER A 3 0.33 -14.31 14.12
N PHE A 4 1.33 -14.64 13.32
CA PHE A 4 1.31 -15.78 12.41
C PHE A 4 2.63 -16.54 12.56
N PRO A 5 2.67 -17.85 12.28
CA PRO A 5 3.92 -18.59 12.28
C PRO A 5 4.89 -17.96 11.27
N LYS A 6 6.17 -17.85 11.65
CA LYS A 6 7.20 -17.36 10.74
C LYS A 6 7.31 -18.37 9.58
N PRO A 7 7.09 -17.94 8.31
CA PRO A 7 7.16 -18.85 7.20
C PRO A 7 8.61 -19.34 6.99
N THR A 8 8.74 -20.59 6.61
CA THR A 8 9.98 -21.21 6.19
C THR A 8 10.49 -20.57 4.89
N LYS A 9 11.78 -20.77 4.58
CA LYS A 9 12.34 -20.31 3.31
C LYS A 9 11.60 -20.92 2.12
N ALA A 10 11.20 -22.18 2.21
CA ALA A 10 10.46 -22.88 1.16
C ALA A 10 9.07 -22.27 0.92
N GLU A 11 8.32 -21.97 1.98
CA GLU A 11 7.01 -21.32 1.87
C GLU A 11 7.11 -19.91 1.29
N ILE A 12 8.15 -19.15 1.67
CA ILE A 12 8.43 -17.83 1.09
C ILE A 12 8.70 -17.95 -0.42
N GLN A 13 9.53 -18.90 -0.86
CA GLN A 13 9.82 -19.08 -2.28
C GLN A 13 8.60 -19.58 -3.06
N ALA A 14 7.83 -20.51 -2.48
CA ALA A 14 6.60 -21.02 -3.08
C ALA A 14 5.50 -19.95 -3.20
N ALA A 15 5.65 -18.80 -2.55
CA ALA A 15 4.74 -17.67 -2.68
C ALA A 15 5.07 -16.72 -3.84
N TYR A 16 6.18 -16.95 -4.56
CA TYR A 16 6.44 -16.25 -5.81
C TYR A 16 5.29 -16.49 -6.78
N GLY A 17 4.75 -15.43 -7.37
CA GLY A 17 3.60 -15.59 -8.27
C GLY A 17 2.23 -15.53 -7.60
N LYS A 18 2.14 -15.71 -6.28
CA LYS A 18 0.85 -15.67 -5.57
C LYS A 18 0.33 -14.25 -5.43
N THR A 19 -0.95 -14.12 -5.08
CA THR A 19 -1.62 -12.86 -4.78
C THR A 19 -1.86 -12.71 -3.28
N VAL A 20 -2.16 -11.49 -2.84
CA VAL A 20 -2.69 -11.21 -1.50
C VAL A 20 -4.06 -10.55 -1.69
N PRO A 21 -5.14 -11.07 -1.09
CA PRO A 21 -6.46 -10.47 -1.20
C PRO A 21 -6.47 -9.01 -0.76
N ASP A 22 -7.24 -8.16 -1.45
CA ASP A 22 -7.42 -6.79 -1.02
C ASP A 22 -8.17 -6.72 0.32
N ILE A 23 -7.85 -5.69 1.09
CA ILE A 23 -8.64 -5.23 2.24
C ILE A 23 -9.37 -3.97 1.78
N ILE A 24 -10.59 -4.14 1.27
CA ILE A 24 -11.32 -3.06 0.61
C ILE A 24 -12.81 -3.12 0.94
N ALA A 25 -13.43 -1.94 1.07
CA ALA A 25 -14.86 -1.77 1.28
C ALA A 25 -15.32 -0.45 0.61
N PRO A 26 -16.63 -0.24 0.41
CA PRO A 26 -17.14 1.02 -0.11
C PRO A 26 -16.84 2.21 0.82
N ASN A 27 -16.64 3.39 0.24
CA ASN A 27 -16.55 4.69 0.91
C ASN A 27 -15.47 4.79 2.01
N LEU A 28 -14.35 4.09 1.84
CA LEU A 28 -13.21 4.23 2.75
C LEU A 28 -12.65 5.67 2.73
N ASN A 29 -12.19 6.14 3.89
CA ASN A 29 -11.46 7.41 3.99
C ASN A 29 -10.15 7.35 3.20
N VAL A 30 -9.41 6.24 3.33
CA VAL A 30 -8.14 6.04 2.62
C VAL A 30 -8.00 4.59 2.15
N LEU A 31 -7.73 4.41 0.87
CA LEU A 31 -7.24 3.15 0.31
C LEU A 31 -5.74 3.27 0.04
N PHE A 32 -4.93 2.57 0.83
CA PHE A 32 -3.49 2.46 0.59
C PHE A 32 -3.22 1.45 -0.53
N CYS A 33 -2.38 1.83 -1.48
CA CYS A 33 -2.06 1.02 -2.64
C CYS A 33 -0.54 0.82 -2.72
N GLY A 34 -0.08 -0.39 -2.39
CA GLY A 34 1.31 -0.79 -2.57
C GLY A 34 1.69 -1.02 -4.03
N ILE A 35 2.97 -1.29 -4.27
CA ILE A 35 3.44 -1.66 -5.62
C ILE A 35 2.95 -3.07 -5.95
N ASN A 36 3.37 -4.05 -5.17
CA ASN A 36 2.90 -5.43 -5.23
C ASN A 36 3.24 -6.15 -3.93
N PRO A 37 2.62 -7.31 -3.67
CA PRO A 37 2.97 -8.11 -2.51
C PRO A 37 4.44 -8.54 -2.55
N SER A 38 5.13 -8.47 -1.41
CA SER A 38 6.37 -9.23 -1.28
C SER A 38 6.04 -10.72 -1.20
N ILE A 39 6.93 -11.59 -1.64
CA ILE A 39 6.78 -13.05 -1.42
C ILE A 39 6.60 -13.43 0.05
N TYR A 40 7.11 -12.63 1.00
CA TYR A 40 6.83 -12.84 2.41
C TYR A 40 5.36 -12.56 2.76
N SER A 41 4.83 -11.42 2.32
CA SER A 41 3.42 -11.06 2.51
C SER A 41 2.49 -12.10 1.89
N ALA A 42 2.81 -12.58 0.69
CA ALA A 42 2.04 -13.62 0.03
C ALA A 42 2.14 -14.99 0.73
N ALA A 43 3.27 -15.30 1.37
CA ALA A 43 3.41 -16.54 2.14
C ALA A 43 2.56 -16.55 3.42
N VAL A 44 2.42 -15.40 4.09
CA VAL A 44 1.64 -15.29 5.33
C VAL A 44 0.21 -14.80 5.12
N GLY A 45 -0.12 -14.31 3.94
CA GLY A 45 -1.47 -13.83 3.58
C GLY A 45 -1.81 -12.41 4.07
N TYR A 46 -0.83 -11.61 4.49
CA TYR A 46 -1.06 -10.29 5.08
C TYR A 46 -0.26 -9.18 4.40
N HIS A 47 -0.90 -8.02 4.25
CA HIS A 47 -0.28 -6.85 3.64
C HIS A 47 0.90 -6.32 4.46
N PHE A 48 1.99 -5.96 3.77
CA PHE A 48 3.19 -5.35 4.38
C PHE A 48 3.78 -6.13 5.58
N ALA A 49 3.61 -7.45 5.61
CA ALA A 49 3.94 -8.30 6.75
C ALA A 49 5.44 -8.59 6.96
N ARG A 50 6.29 -8.31 5.96
CA ARG A 50 7.73 -8.55 6.07
C ARG A 50 8.30 -7.73 7.25
N PRO A 51 9.07 -8.31 8.19
CA PRO A 51 9.54 -7.60 9.39
C PRO A 51 10.30 -6.28 9.15
N GLY A 52 10.99 -6.16 8.00
CA GLY A 52 11.68 -4.93 7.60
C GLY A 52 10.78 -3.87 6.95
N ASN A 53 9.50 -4.15 6.72
CA ASN A 53 8.55 -3.17 6.24
C ASN A 53 8.07 -2.29 7.40
N ARG A 54 7.93 -0.98 7.16
CA ARG A 54 7.64 0.00 8.19
C ARG A 54 6.21 0.50 8.19
N LEU A 55 5.35 0.04 7.28
CA LEU A 55 4.01 0.62 7.10
C LEU A 55 3.21 0.64 8.39
N TRP A 56 3.10 -0.50 9.10
CA TRP A 56 2.32 -0.59 10.33
C TRP A 56 2.80 0.38 11.42
N LYS A 57 4.12 0.55 11.56
CA LYS A 57 4.71 1.54 12.46
C LYS A 57 4.40 2.97 12.00
N THR A 58 4.50 3.23 10.70
CA THR A 58 4.16 4.52 10.09
C THR A 58 2.70 4.88 10.28
N LEU A 59 1.76 3.95 10.05
CA LEU A 59 0.32 4.18 10.21
C LEU A 59 -0.01 4.59 11.64
N HIS A 60 0.53 3.86 12.62
CA HIS A 60 0.34 4.22 14.02
C HIS A 60 0.96 5.58 14.37
N ALA A 61 2.22 5.80 13.99
CA ALA A 61 2.93 7.06 14.27
C ALA A 61 2.30 8.29 13.59
N ALA A 62 1.66 8.09 12.43
CA ALA A 62 0.90 9.12 11.72
C ALA A 62 -0.55 9.28 12.22
N GLY A 63 -0.98 8.49 13.22
CA GLY A 63 -2.29 8.59 13.84
C GLY A 63 -3.43 7.92 13.06
N PHE A 64 -3.14 7.06 12.09
CA PHE A 64 -4.17 6.29 11.37
C PHE A 64 -4.76 5.16 12.22
N THR A 65 -3.98 4.60 13.15
CA THR A 65 -4.42 3.51 14.03
C THR A 65 -4.24 3.88 15.50
N PRO A 66 -5.19 3.49 16.38
CA PRO A 66 -5.16 3.88 17.80
C PRO A 66 -4.02 3.23 18.59
N ARG A 67 -3.50 2.11 18.09
CA ARG A 67 -2.32 1.41 18.58
C ARG A 67 -1.52 0.86 17.40
N LEU A 68 -0.35 0.31 17.66
CA LEU A 68 0.38 -0.46 16.67
C LEU A 68 -0.34 -1.79 16.40
N PHE A 69 -0.85 -1.96 15.17
CA PHE A 69 -1.43 -3.22 14.70
C PHE A 69 -0.32 -4.15 14.20
N HIS A 70 -0.47 -5.44 14.49
CA HIS A 70 0.25 -6.50 13.83
C HIS A 70 -0.35 -6.72 12.42
N PRO A 71 0.42 -7.16 11.41
CA PRO A 71 -0.13 -7.35 10.06
C PRO A 71 -1.29 -8.34 9.99
N SER A 72 -1.39 -9.30 10.94
CA SER A 72 -2.54 -10.21 11.02
C SER A 72 -3.85 -9.53 11.41
N GLU A 73 -3.81 -8.25 11.77
CA GLU A 73 -4.97 -7.44 12.15
C GLU A 73 -5.39 -6.52 10.99
N ASP A 74 -4.94 -6.78 9.76
CA ASP A 74 -5.17 -5.88 8.63
C ASP A 74 -6.65 -5.61 8.32
N ARG A 75 -7.54 -6.58 8.59
CA ARG A 75 -8.98 -6.40 8.47
C ARG A 75 -9.58 -5.40 9.46
N GLU A 76 -8.95 -5.16 10.60
CA GLU A 76 -9.41 -4.15 11.58
C GLU A 76 -9.37 -2.73 10.99
N LEU A 77 -8.55 -2.50 9.96
CA LEU A 77 -8.47 -1.24 9.23
C LEU A 77 -9.81 -0.81 8.63
N LEU A 78 -10.64 -1.75 8.19
CA LEU A 78 -11.93 -1.43 7.58
C LEU A 78 -12.85 -0.69 8.55
N SER A 79 -12.81 -1.04 9.84
CA SER A 79 -13.59 -0.34 10.88
C SER A 79 -13.14 1.10 11.11
N LEU A 80 -11.92 1.44 10.70
CA LEU A 80 -11.32 2.78 10.76
C LEU A 80 -11.50 3.56 9.45
N GLY A 81 -12.20 2.99 8.46
CA GLY A 81 -12.32 3.56 7.13
C GLY A 81 -11.02 3.49 6.32
N LEU A 82 -10.14 2.52 6.61
CA LEU A 82 -8.86 2.32 5.94
C LEU A 82 -8.85 0.98 5.18
N GLY A 83 -8.16 0.93 4.04
CA GLY A 83 -8.01 -0.28 3.25
C GLY A 83 -6.63 -0.43 2.62
N MET A 84 -6.36 -1.60 2.05
CA MET A 84 -5.11 -1.96 1.38
C MET A 84 -5.37 -2.73 0.07
N THR A 85 -4.68 -2.32 -0.98
CA THR A 85 -4.60 -3.00 -2.29
C THR A 85 -3.15 -2.91 -2.79
N ASN A 86 -2.87 -3.54 -3.93
CA ASN A 86 -1.66 -3.26 -4.71
C ASN A 86 -2.03 -2.89 -6.15
N ILE A 87 -1.11 -2.20 -6.84
CA ILE A 87 -1.25 -1.95 -8.29
C ILE A 87 -0.88 -3.19 -9.08
N GLY A 88 0.21 -3.87 -8.74
CA GLY A 88 0.59 -5.17 -9.28
C GLY A 88 -0.01 -6.31 -8.45
N GLU A 89 -0.57 -7.31 -9.14
CA GLU A 89 -1.27 -8.43 -8.49
C GLU A 89 -0.30 -9.47 -7.92
N ARG A 90 0.78 -9.73 -8.64
CA ARG A 90 1.68 -10.84 -8.41
C ARG A 90 2.77 -10.53 -7.38
N ALA A 91 3.00 -11.48 -6.47
CA ALA A 91 4.09 -11.38 -5.52
C ALA A 91 5.46 -11.62 -6.17
N THR A 92 6.42 -10.76 -5.84
CA THR A 92 7.82 -10.84 -6.29
C THR A 92 8.80 -10.65 -5.13
N ALA A 93 10.08 -10.98 -5.34
CA ALA A 93 11.10 -10.74 -4.32
C ALA A 93 11.43 -9.25 -4.21
N ARG A 94 11.38 -8.55 -5.34
CA ARG A 94 11.61 -7.10 -5.46
C ARG A 94 10.57 -6.45 -6.37
N ALA A 95 10.20 -5.22 -6.04
CA ALA A 95 9.19 -4.47 -6.79
C ALA A 95 9.63 -4.11 -8.23
N ASP A 96 10.93 -4.08 -8.51
CA ASP A 96 11.49 -3.81 -9.84
C ASP A 96 11.43 -5.02 -10.79
N GLU A 97 10.92 -6.16 -10.32
CA GLU A 97 10.61 -7.31 -11.17
C GLU A 97 9.30 -7.14 -11.96
N LEU A 98 8.43 -6.19 -11.57
CA LEU A 98 7.24 -5.89 -12.35
C LEU A 98 7.63 -5.14 -13.62
N SER A 99 7.13 -5.63 -14.74
CA SER A 99 7.22 -4.93 -16.02
C SER A 99 6.39 -3.65 -16.03
N LYS A 100 6.69 -2.77 -16.98
CA LYS A 100 5.89 -1.56 -17.20
C LYS A 100 4.47 -1.92 -17.60
N GLU A 101 4.31 -2.95 -18.41
CA GLU A 101 3.04 -3.46 -18.91
C GLU A 101 2.17 -3.98 -17.76
N GLU A 102 2.76 -4.69 -16.80
CA GLU A 102 2.06 -5.12 -15.58
C GLU A 102 1.58 -3.93 -14.74
N LEU A 103 2.39 -2.88 -14.60
CA LEU A 103 1.99 -1.67 -13.88
C LEU A 103 0.86 -0.91 -14.58
N LEU A 104 0.86 -0.89 -15.92
CA LEU A 104 -0.20 -0.26 -16.71
C LEU A 104 -1.51 -1.05 -16.64
N ALA A 105 -1.46 -2.37 -16.75
CA ALA A 105 -2.62 -3.24 -16.54
C ALA A 105 -3.15 -3.10 -15.11
N GLY A 106 -2.26 -3.10 -14.13
CA GLY A 106 -2.58 -2.88 -12.71
C GLY A 106 -3.30 -1.56 -12.45
N ARG A 107 -2.91 -0.48 -13.14
CA ARG A 107 -3.59 0.82 -13.07
C ARG A 107 -5.03 0.73 -13.58
N GLN A 108 -5.30 -0.01 -14.66
CA GLN A 108 -6.66 -0.20 -15.18
C GLN A 108 -7.52 -0.99 -14.18
N THR A 109 -6.99 -2.05 -13.59
CA THR A 109 -7.68 -2.80 -12.52
C THR A 109 -7.94 -1.91 -11.30
N LEU A 110 -6.98 -1.07 -10.92
CA LEU A 110 -7.14 -0.11 -9.82
C LEU A 110 -8.24 0.90 -10.13
N GLU A 111 -8.30 1.45 -11.35
CA GLU A 111 -9.38 2.36 -11.79
C GLU A 111 -10.77 1.75 -11.62
N GLN A 112 -10.93 0.47 -11.96
CA GLN A 112 -12.19 -0.26 -11.75
C GLN A 112 -12.55 -0.35 -10.26
N LYS A 113 -11.57 -0.68 -9.40
CA LYS A 113 -11.75 -0.69 -7.94
C LYS A 113 -12.16 0.68 -7.41
N ILE A 114 -11.51 1.76 -7.84
CA ILE A 114 -11.84 3.11 -7.36
C ILE A 114 -13.23 3.54 -7.81
N ARG A 115 -13.62 3.23 -9.05
CA ARG A 115 -14.98 3.53 -9.54
C ARG A 115 -16.06 2.79 -8.73
N HIS A 116 -15.79 1.55 -8.35
CA HIS A 116 -16.73 0.71 -7.62
C HIS A 116 -16.80 1.04 -6.12
N TYR A 117 -15.64 1.10 -5.45
CA TYR A 117 -15.57 1.26 -4.00
C TYR A 117 -15.51 2.72 -3.54
N GLN A 118 -15.20 3.67 -4.44
CA GLN A 118 -15.29 5.12 -4.20
C GLN A 118 -14.61 5.59 -2.89
N PRO A 119 -13.34 5.24 -2.62
CA PRO A 119 -12.64 5.79 -1.47
C PRO A 119 -12.44 7.32 -1.62
N LYS A 120 -12.45 8.07 -0.50
CA LYS A 120 -12.17 9.52 -0.49
C LYS A 120 -10.74 9.79 -0.99
N VAL A 121 -9.77 9.00 -0.53
CA VAL A 121 -8.35 9.12 -0.91
C VAL A 121 -7.79 7.78 -1.41
N LEU A 122 -7.06 7.82 -2.53
CA LEU A 122 -6.18 6.74 -2.98
C LEU A 122 -4.73 7.14 -2.74
N ALA A 123 -4.02 6.39 -1.90
CA ALA A 123 -2.64 6.66 -1.52
C ALA A 123 -1.68 5.63 -2.13
N ILE A 124 -0.90 6.02 -3.15
CA ILE A 124 0.05 5.14 -3.84
C ILE A 124 1.41 5.16 -3.11
N LEU A 125 1.87 3.99 -2.66
CA LEU A 125 3.07 3.83 -1.83
C LEU A 125 4.32 3.53 -2.67
N GLY A 126 4.77 4.51 -3.45
CA GLY A 126 5.99 4.39 -4.25
C GLY A 126 5.95 5.24 -5.51
N ILE A 127 6.79 6.28 -5.53
CA ILE A 127 6.75 7.28 -6.61
C ILE A 127 7.15 6.73 -7.98
N THR A 128 8.12 5.81 -8.05
CA THR A 128 8.54 5.24 -9.34
C THR A 128 7.42 4.44 -9.99
N ALA A 129 6.75 3.57 -9.23
CA ALA A 129 5.60 2.81 -9.72
C ALA A 129 4.46 3.74 -10.15
N TYR A 130 4.17 4.77 -9.35
CA TYR A 130 3.19 5.78 -9.72
C TYR A 130 3.52 6.48 -11.05
N ARG A 131 4.75 7.01 -11.20
CA ARG A 131 5.19 7.72 -12.40
C ARG A 131 5.02 6.85 -13.66
N THR A 132 5.37 5.56 -13.55
CA THR A 132 5.23 4.59 -14.64
C THR A 132 3.76 4.29 -14.95
N ALA A 133 2.99 3.88 -13.95
CA ALA A 133 1.61 3.42 -14.12
C ALA A 133 0.65 4.56 -14.52
N PHE A 134 0.92 5.77 -14.06
CA PHE A 134 0.09 6.95 -14.33
C PHE A 134 0.58 7.81 -15.50
N HIS A 135 1.71 7.47 -16.12
CA HIS A 135 2.39 8.29 -17.13
C HIS A 135 2.69 9.72 -16.66
N GLN A 136 3.12 9.87 -15.41
CA GLN A 136 3.39 11.15 -14.77
C GLN A 136 4.86 11.28 -14.37
N PRO A 137 5.83 11.35 -15.31
CA PRO A 137 7.26 11.26 -15.01
C PRO A 137 7.78 12.35 -14.05
N LYS A 138 7.09 13.50 -13.98
CA LYS A 138 7.44 14.65 -13.12
C LYS A 138 6.69 14.69 -11.79
N ALA A 139 5.86 13.68 -11.49
CA ALA A 139 5.12 13.64 -10.22
C ALA A 139 6.08 13.70 -9.02
N VAL A 140 5.62 14.31 -7.94
CA VAL A 140 6.35 14.43 -6.66
C VAL A 140 5.54 13.78 -5.54
N ILE A 141 6.18 13.52 -4.40
CA ILE A 141 5.49 13.07 -3.19
C ILE A 141 4.48 14.13 -2.76
N GLY A 142 3.30 13.71 -2.31
CA GLY A 142 2.22 14.59 -1.89
C GLY A 142 0.93 14.40 -2.69
N ARG A 143 0.00 15.35 -2.52
CA ARG A 143 -1.25 15.41 -3.28
C ARG A 143 -0.97 15.66 -4.75
N GLN A 144 -1.67 14.94 -5.61
CA GLN A 144 -1.60 15.14 -7.06
C GLN A 144 -2.72 16.08 -7.54
N ALA A 145 -2.46 16.80 -8.63
CA ALA A 145 -3.40 17.78 -9.18
C ALA A 145 -4.71 17.15 -9.68
N HIS A 146 -4.62 15.92 -10.21
CA HIS A 146 -5.76 15.18 -10.72
C HIS A 146 -6.06 13.98 -9.83
N GLY A 147 -7.33 13.81 -9.49
CA GLY A 147 -7.83 12.61 -8.82
C GLY A 147 -8.05 11.45 -9.79
N LEU A 148 -8.61 10.35 -9.27
CA LEU A 148 -8.97 9.16 -10.04
C LEU A 148 -10.41 8.79 -9.72
N HIS A 149 -11.32 8.92 -10.69
CA HIS A 149 -12.75 8.61 -10.50
C HIS A 149 -13.39 9.20 -9.24
N GLY A 150 -13.07 10.45 -8.92
CA GLY A 150 -13.57 11.17 -7.73
C GLY A 150 -12.69 11.02 -6.49
N ALA A 151 -11.84 9.99 -6.41
CA ALA A 151 -10.87 9.84 -5.33
C ALA A 151 -9.73 10.85 -5.47
N ILE A 152 -9.32 11.44 -4.35
CA ILE A 152 -8.14 12.31 -4.29
C ILE A 152 -6.91 11.44 -4.32
N LEU A 153 -5.97 11.74 -5.21
CA LEU A 153 -4.78 10.92 -5.38
C LEU A 153 -3.61 11.51 -4.60
N TRP A 154 -2.99 10.68 -3.76
CA TRP A 154 -1.78 11.01 -3.03
C TRP A 154 -0.65 10.04 -3.38
N VAL A 155 0.57 10.53 -3.50
CA VAL A 155 1.76 9.71 -3.67
C VAL A 155 2.58 9.80 -2.39
N LEU A 156 2.89 8.66 -1.79
CA LEU A 156 3.62 8.57 -0.54
C LEU A 156 4.94 7.80 -0.74
N PRO A 157 5.96 8.05 0.10
CA PRO A 157 7.18 7.29 0.07
C PRO A 157 6.91 5.81 0.41
N ASN A 158 7.62 4.90 -0.26
CA ASN A 158 7.46 3.47 -0.04
C ASN A 158 8.01 3.08 1.35
N PRO A 159 7.24 2.37 2.19
CA PRO A 159 7.62 2.01 3.56
C PRO A 159 8.59 0.83 3.65
N SER A 160 8.96 0.20 2.53
CA SER A 160 9.94 -0.89 2.47
C SER A 160 11.24 -0.50 3.16
N GLY A 161 11.84 -1.43 3.91
CA GLY A 161 13.18 -1.26 4.49
C GLY A 161 14.29 -1.12 3.45
N LEU A 162 14.03 -1.46 2.17
CA LEU A 162 14.96 -1.20 1.07
C LEU A 162 15.05 0.30 0.72
N ASN A 163 14.05 1.10 1.10
CA ASN A 163 14.08 2.55 0.93
C ASN A 163 14.83 3.19 2.11
N ALA A 164 16.16 3.29 1.99
CA ALA A 164 17.01 3.82 3.06
C ALA A 164 16.85 5.34 3.31
N HIS A 165 16.24 6.08 2.38
CA HIS A 165 16.10 7.54 2.45
C HIS A 165 15.07 8.04 3.46
N TYR A 166 14.13 7.18 3.86
CA TYR A 166 13.08 7.53 4.81
C TYR A 166 13.22 6.64 6.03
N GLN A 167 13.18 7.20 7.23
CA GLN A 167 12.96 6.48 8.48
C GLN A 167 11.48 6.54 8.89
N VAL A 168 11.09 5.80 9.94
CA VAL A 168 9.69 5.75 10.39
C VAL A 168 9.13 7.15 10.66
N ASN A 169 9.90 8.03 11.29
CA ASN A 169 9.47 9.40 11.60
C ASN A 169 9.29 10.24 10.32
N ASP A 170 10.16 10.08 9.32
CA ASP A 170 10.01 10.78 8.03
C ASP A 170 8.76 10.31 7.29
N LEU A 171 8.53 8.99 7.25
CA LEU A 171 7.32 8.41 6.69
C LEU A 171 6.09 8.92 7.44
N ALA A 172 6.12 8.89 8.77
CA ALA A 172 4.99 9.29 9.61
C ALA A 172 4.60 10.76 9.36
N ARG A 173 5.57 11.66 9.24
CA ARG A 173 5.32 13.06 8.93
C ARG A 173 4.57 13.22 7.60
N VAL A 174 5.08 12.60 6.53
CA VAL A 174 4.47 12.71 5.19
C VAL A 174 3.08 12.03 5.14
N TYR A 175 2.90 10.94 5.88
CA TYR A 175 1.60 10.25 5.96
C TYR A 175 0.59 11.06 6.79
N ALA A 176 1.02 11.72 7.85
CA ALA A 176 0.19 12.59 8.68
C ALA A 176 -0.30 13.82 7.92
N GLU A 177 0.52 14.40 7.02
CA GLU A 177 0.09 15.48 6.12
C GLU A 177 -1.12 15.06 5.27
N MET A 178 -1.13 13.83 4.75
CA MET A 178 -2.29 13.28 4.03
C MET A 178 -3.48 13.07 4.97
N LYS A 179 -3.25 12.56 6.19
CA LYS A 179 -4.34 12.31 7.16
C LYS A 179 -5.08 13.59 7.52
N GLN A 180 -4.34 14.66 7.84
CA GLN A 180 -4.91 15.96 8.17
C GLN A 180 -5.79 16.50 7.04
N PHE A 181 -5.38 16.26 5.80
CA PHE A 181 -6.20 16.60 4.64
C PHE A 181 -7.45 15.72 4.51
N SER A 182 -7.37 14.41 4.80
CA SER A 182 -8.54 13.53 4.71
C SER A 182 -9.57 13.75 5.82
N ASP A 183 -9.15 14.29 6.97
CA ASP A 183 -10.04 14.60 8.10
C ASP A 183 -10.76 15.95 7.93
N GLY A 184 -10.23 16.85 7.08
CA GLY A 184 -10.88 18.09 6.66
C GLY A 184 -11.89 17.90 5.54
#